data_AF-A0A7S2QWQ4-F1
#
_entry.id   AF-A0A7S2QWQ4-F1
#
_cell.length_a   1.000
_cell.length_b   1.000
_cell.length_c   1.000
_cell.angle_alpha   90.00
_cell.angle_beta   90.00
_cell.angle_gamma   90.00
#
_symmetry.space_group_name_H-M   'P 1'
#
loop_
_entity.id
_entity.type
_entity.pdbx_description
1 polymer ?
#
loop_
_entity_poly.entity_id
_entity_poly.type
_entity_poly.pdbx_seq_one_letter_code
_entity_poly.pdbx_strand_id
1 'polypeptide(L)'
;MMFGPMWLACCFALIRPSKLRDESRGVIAALWGSILLPLAVLSLVPHQEPRFLAPMIIPLCVLSVRARSGTVSSRVRNLKVGRGVGAFWIAFNILMAVVFGILHQGGVVRSARSLASSDFPFAQTSSVNAVFWKTYMPPQSVLAQPLDAVRVKITDIGGADAVTALTRLAALAAPPSAEDVADDPSCAAKIKDTVTILVAPPSA
;
A
#
# COMPACT_ATOMS: atom_id res chain seq x y z
N MET A 1 -2.99 -0.03 9.08
CA MET A 1 -4.31 -0.61 9.43
C MET A 1 -4.19 -1.35 10.76
N MET A 2 -4.75 -0.82 11.85
CA MET A 2 -6.03 -1.23 12.49
C MET A 2 -6.00 -2.45 13.43
N PHE A 3 -4.84 -2.78 14.01
CA PHE A 3 -4.73 -3.80 15.06
C PHE A 3 -4.80 -3.23 16.48
N GLY A 4 -4.38 -1.99 16.72
CA GLY A 4 -4.22 -1.44 18.08
C GLY A 4 -5.43 -1.63 19.01
N PRO A 5 -6.64 -1.20 18.63
CA PRO A 5 -7.81 -1.35 19.50
C PRO A 5 -8.22 -2.82 19.73
N MET A 6 -8.05 -3.69 18.72
CA MET A 6 -8.38 -5.12 18.80
C MET A 6 -7.33 -5.90 19.59
N TRP A 7 -6.07 -5.52 19.44
CA TRP A 7 -4.95 -6.03 20.23
C TRP A 7 -5.15 -5.74 21.71
N LEU A 8 -5.54 -4.51 22.07
CA LEU A 8 -5.86 -4.15 23.45
C LEU A 8 -7.04 -4.98 24.00
N ALA A 9 -8.07 -5.23 23.18
CA ALA A 9 -9.19 -6.09 23.56
C ALA A 9 -8.76 -7.55 23.79
N CYS A 10 -7.91 -8.10 22.92
CA CYS A 10 -7.33 -9.44 23.07
C CYS A 10 -6.41 -9.55 24.29
N CYS A 11 -5.54 -8.58 24.54
CA CYS A 11 -4.67 -8.54 25.73
C CYS A 11 -5.49 -8.47 27.02
N PHE A 12 -6.58 -7.69 27.05
CA PHE A 12 -7.47 -7.65 28.20
C PHE A 12 -8.17 -8.99 28.46
N ALA A 13 -8.44 -9.76 27.39
CA ALA A 13 -8.99 -11.11 27.49
C ALA A 13 -7.95 -12.14 27.99
N LEU A 14 -6.66 -11.96 27.70
CA LEU A 14 -5.57 -12.80 28.22
C LEU A 14 -5.37 -12.67 29.73
N ILE A 15 -5.59 -11.48 30.29
CA ILE A 15 -5.41 -11.22 31.73
C ILE A 15 -6.50 -11.90 32.58
N ARG A 16 -7.61 -12.34 31.96
CA ARG A 16 -8.73 -12.94 32.69
C ARG A 16 -8.66 -14.47 32.66
N PRO A 17 -8.57 -15.13 33.83
CA PRO A 17 -8.61 -16.58 33.90
C PRO A 17 -9.97 -17.05 33.38
N SER A 18 -9.96 -17.85 32.31
CA SER A 18 -11.15 -18.44 31.73
C SER A 18 -11.11 -19.95 31.92
N LYS A 19 -12.25 -20.53 32.33
CA LYS A 19 -12.46 -21.99 32.33
C LYS A 19 -12.75 -22.42 30.89
N LEU A 20 -11.70 -22.51 30.07
CA LEU A 20 -11.80 -23.00 28.70
C LEU A 20 -11.69 -24.52 28.68
N ARG A 21 -12.51 -25.17 27.84
CA ARG A 21 -12.43 -26.60 27.54
C ARG A 21 -11.13 -26.88 26.76
N ASP A 22 -10.50 -28.04 26.96
CA ASP A 22 -9.13 -28.31 26.49
C ASP A 22 -8.96 -28.17 24.97
N GLU A 23 -9.94 -28.64 24.18
CA GLU A 23 -10.03 -28.43 22.71
C GLU A 23 -9.93 -26.95 22.28
N SER A 24 -10.47 -26.04 23.11
CA SER A 24 -10.40 -24.60 22.80
C SER A 24 -9.02 -24.00 23.06
N ARG A 25 -8.20 -24.63 23.92
CA ARG A 25 -6.87 -24.14 24.27
C ARG A 25 -5.90 -24.33 23.12
N GLY A 26 -5.95 -25.48 22.44
CA GLY A 26 -5.13 -25.74 21.24
C GLY A 26 -5.42 -24.74 20.11
N VAL A 27 -6.69 -24.49 19.81
CA VAL A 27 -7.10 -23.50 18.79
C VAL A 27 -6.66 -22.09 19.17
N ILE A 28 -6.82 -21.68 20.43
CA ILE A 28 -6.39 -20.35 20.89
C ILE A 28 -4.87 -20.20 20.81
N ALA A 29 -4.11 -21.24 21.21
CA ALA A 29 -2.66 -21.25 21.09
C ALA A 29 -2.21 -21.14 19.63
N ALA A 30 -2.86 -21.87 18.72
CA ALA A 30 -2.58 -21.78 17.28
C ALA A 30 -2.87 -20.37 16.72
N LEU A 31 -3.99 -19.75 17.11
CA LEU A 31 -4.33 -18.38 16.72
C LEU A 31 -3.30 -17.36 17.22
N TRP A 32 -2.89 -17.44 18.49
CA TRP A 32 -1.83 -16.57 19.02
C TRP A 32 -0.49 -16.82 18.34
N GLY A 33 -0.12 -18.07 18.09
CA GLY A 33 1.08 -18.44 17.34
C GLY A 33 1.08 -17.83 15.93
N SER A 34 -0.06 -17.88 15.24
CA SER A 34 -0.23 -17.28 13.90
C SER A 34 -0.15 -15.76 13.86
N ILE A 35 -0.19 -15.09 15.02
CA ILE A 35 -0.03 -13.64 15.14
C ILE A 35 1.39 -13.30 15.60
N LEU A 36 1.83 -13.88 16.72
CA LEU A 36 3.08 -13.52 17.38
C LEU A 36 4.30 -13.94 16.58
N LEU A 37 4.31 -15.14 15.99
CA LEU A 37 5.46 -15.65 15.25
C LEU A 37 5.72 -14.82 13.98
N PRO A 38 4.74 -14.60 13.07
CA PRO A 38 4.98 -13.75 11.90
C PRO A 38 5.27 -12.29 12.30
N LEU A 39 4.69 -11.78 13.39
CA LEU A 39 4.98 -10.43 13.86
C LEU A 39 6.43 -10.29 14.31
N ALA A 40 6.94 -11.26 15.08
CA ALA A 40 8.34 -11.27 15.51
C ALA A 40 9.29 -11.34 14.32
N VAL A 41 9.02 -12.23 13.35
CA VAL A 41 9.84 -12.37 12.14
C VAL A 41 9.81 -11.10 11.28
N LEU A 42 8.62 -10.54 11.01
CA LEU A 42 8.48 -9.31 10.23
C LEU A 42 9.10 -8.09 10.93
N SER A 43 9.18 -8.08 12.26
CA SER A 43 9.81 -7.00 13.01
C SER A 43 11.33 -6.92 12.80
N LEU A 44 11.95 -8.02 12.36
CA LEU A 44 13.37 -8.07 12.02
C LEU A 44 13.67 -7.55 10.61
N VAL A 45 12.65 -7.44 9.76
CA VAL A 45 12.81 -6.97 8.37
C VAL A 45 12.90 -5.44 8.39
N PRO A 46 13.95 -4.84 7.82
CA PRO A 46 14.15 -3.38 7.84
C PRO A 46 13.09 -2.64 7.01
N HIS A 47 12.63 -3.27 5.92
CA HIS A 47 11.55 -2.73 5.10
C HIS A 47 10.21 -3.19 5.65
N GLN A 48 9.54 -2.32 6.39
CA GLN A 48 8.22 -2.59 6.97
C GLN A 48 7.14 -1.88 6.17
N GLU A 49 6.32 -2.65 5.47
CA GLU A 49 5.11 -2.12 4.87
C GLU A 49 3.89 -2.54 5.69
N PRO A 50 2.93 -1.64 5.95
CA PRO A 50 1.73 -1.97 6.72
C PRO A 50 0.93 -3.16 6.18
N ARG A 51 1.06 -3.48 4.88
CA ARG A 51 0.39 -4.63 4.24
C ARG A 51 0.90 -5.98 4.73
N PHE A 52 2.13 -6.07 5.24
CA PHE A 52 2.68 -7.34 5.73
C PHE A 52 1.95 -7.87 6.96
N LEU A 53 1.26 -7.00 7.70
CA LEU A 53 0.44 -7.38 8.84
C LEU A 53 -0.97 -7.86 8.45
N ALA A 54 -1.40 -7.71 7.18
CA ALA A 54 -2.76 -8.04 6.75
C ALA A 54 -3.19 -9.52 7.03
N PRO A 55 -2.31 -10.54 6.90
CA PRO A 55 -2.68 -11.92 7.22
C PRO A 55 -3.11 -12.12 8.68
N MET A 56 -2.68 -11.25 9.60
CA MET A 56 -3.03 -11.34 11.03
C MET A 56 -4.46 -10.86 11.34
N ILE A 57 -5.16 -10.25 10.36
CA ILE A 57 -6.51 -9.72 10.56
C ILE A 57 -7.48 -10.83 10.97
N ILE A 58 -7.48 -11.95 10.22
CA ILE A 58 -8.40 -13.07 10.45
C ILE A 58 -8.21 -13.65 11.87
N PRO A 59 -7.00 -14.07 12.30
CA PRO A 59 -6.83 -14.63 13.63
C PRO A 59 -7.15 -13.63 14.76
N LEU A 60 -6.85 -12.34 14.58
CA LEU A 60 -7.21 -11.30 15.56
C LEU A 60 -8.73 -11.09 15.65
N CYS A 61 -9.46 -11.10 14.53
CA CYS A 61 -10.92 -11.04 14.52
C CYS A 61 -11.53 -12.24 15.22
N VAL A 62 -11.05 -13.45 14.92
CA VAL A 62 -11.53 -14.70 15.56
C VAL A 62 -11.27 -14.66 17.07
N LEU A 63 -10.06 -14.28 17.51
CA LEU A 63 -9.75 -14.14 18.94
C LEU A 63 -10.63 -13.09 19.62
N SER A 64 -10.88 -11.95 18.97
CA SER A 64 -11.69 -10.86 19.54
C SER A 64 -13.17 -11.24 19.67
N VAL A 65 -13.75 -11.95 18.69
CA VAL A 65 -15.11 -12.46 18.76
C VAL A 65 -15.22 -13.54 19.84
N ARG A 66 -14.24 -14.44 19.91
CA ARG A 66 -14.22 -15.53 20.89
C ARG A 66 -14.04 -15.01 22.31
N ALA A 67 -13.22 -13.98 22.51
CA ALA A 67 -13.10 -13.25 23.77
C ALA A 67 -14.42 -12.59 24.20
N ARG A 68 -15.30 -12.24 23.25
CA ARG A 68 -16.63 -11.71 23.52
C ARG A 68 -17.69 -12.80 23.76
N SER A 69 -17.55 -13.96 23.11
CA SER A 69 -18.55 -15.03 23.08
C SER A 69 -18.31 -16.13 24.12
N GLY A 70 -17.08 -16.34 24.58
CA GLY A 70 -16.72 -17.39 25.54
C GLY A 70 -16.51 -16.85 26.95
N THR A 71 -17.36 -17.26 27.90
CA THR A 71 -17.12 -17.27 29.35
C THR A 71 -16.59 -15.97 29.98
N VAL A 72 -16.79 -14.81 29.37
CA VAL A 72 -16.72 -13.55 30.11
C VAL A 72 -18.07 -13.40 30.77
N SER A 73 -18.10 -13.55 32.11
CA SER A 73 -19.23 -13.32 33.01
C SER A 73 -20.27 -12.37 32.40
N SER A 74 -21.56 -12.70 32.50
CA SER A 74 -22.70 -11.89 32.01
C SER A 74 -22.60 -10.40 32.38
N ARG A 75 -21.78 -10.06 33.39
CA ARG A 75 -21.38 -8.70 33.79
C ARG A 75 -20.68 -7.87 32.69
N VAL A 76 -19.88 -8.46 31.78
CA VAL A 76 -19.21 -7.71 30.68
C VAL A 76 -20.07 -7.56 29.44
N ARG A 77 -21.00 -8.48 29.20
CA ARG A 77 -22.04 -8.32 28.18
C ARG A 77 -22.87 -7.05 28.40
N ASN A 78 -22.98 -6.62 29.67
CA ASN A 78 -23.64 -5.39 30.12
C ASN A 78 -22.74 -4.14 30.16
N LEU A 79 -21.44 -4.25 29.86
CA LEU A 79 -20.57 -3.08 29.86
C LEU A 79 -20.67 -2.37 28.51
N LYS A 80 -21.21 -1.14 28.53
CA LYS A 80 -21.12 -0.13 27.45
C LYS A 80 -19.71 -0.05 26.83
N VAL A 81 -18.67 -0.45 27.57
CA VAL A 81 -17.27 -0.62 27.15
C VAL A 81 -17.12 -1.49 25.90
N GLY A 82 -17.80 -2.64 25.79
CA GLY A 82 -17.67 -3.54 24.63
C GLY A 82 -18.22 -2.93 23.33
N ARG A 83 -19.31 -2.15 23.43
CA ARG A 83 -19.86 -1.36 22.32
C ARG A 83 -18.96 -0.18 21.97
N GLY A 84 -18.42 0.50 22.98
CA GLY A 84 -17.49 1.63 22.81
C GLY A 84 -16.20 1.23 22.08
N VAL A 85 -15.60 0.09 22.43
CA VAL A 85 -14.39 -0.42 21.75
C VAL A 85 -14.67 -0.77 20.29
N GLY A 86 -15.82 -1.41 20.00
CA GLY A 86 -16.23 -1.70 18.62
C GLY A 86 -16.47 -0.43 17.80
N ALA A 87 -17.19 0.55 18.36
CA ALA A 87 -17.43 1.84 17.71
C ALA A 87 -16.12 2.61 17.47
N PHE A 88 -15.22 2.65 18.45
CA PHE A 88 -13.90 3.27 18.32
C PHE A 88 -13.07 2.59 17.23
N TRP A 89 -13.07 1.26 17.18
CA TRP A 89 -12.37 0.51 16.12
C TRP A 89 -12.95 0.82 14.73
N ILE A 90 -14.27 0.90 14.56
CA ILE A 90 -14.88 1.30 13.28
C ILE A 90 -14.49 2.74 12.92
N ALA A 91 -14.61 3.68 13.87
CA ALA A 91 -14.25 5.08 13.64
C ALA A 91 -12.77 5.25 13.27
N PHE A 92 -11.88 4.53 13.96
CA PHE A 92 -10.45 4.52 13.65
C PHE A 92 -10.20 3.93 12.25
N ASN A 93 -10.92 2.88 11.81
CA ASN A 93 -10.80 2.35 10.44
C ASN A 93 -11.23 3.37 9.40
N ILE A 94 -12.34 4.06 9.62
CA ILE A 94 -12.83 5.09 8.71
C ILE A 94 -11.80 6.21 8.59
N LEU A 95 -11.29 6.71 9.72
CA LEU A 95 -10.25 7.74 9.74
C LEU A 95 -9.00 7.29 8.98
N MET A 96 -8.52 6.07 9.25
CA MET A 96 -7.34 5.51 8.58
C MET A 96 -7.58 5.26 7.09
N ALA A 97 -8.79 4.86 6.69
CA ALA A 97 -9.15 4.71 5.28
C ALA A 97 -9.14 6.06 4.55
N VAL A 98 -9.61 7.14 5.21
CA VAL A 98 -9.52 8.49 4.66
C VAL A 98 -8.06 8.94 4.55
N VAL A 99 -7.28 8.84 5.63
CA VAL A 99 -5.88 9.29 5.64
C VAL A 99 -5.05 8.51 4.62
N PHE A 100 -5.10 7.18 4.65
CA PHE A 100 -4.23 6.36 3.80
C PHE A 100 -4.80 6.10 2.41
N GLY A 101 -6.11 5.90 2.30
CA GLY A 101 -6.77 5.59 1.02
C GLY A 101 -7.05 6.82 0.17
N ILE A 102 -7.33 7.97 0.78
CA ILE A 102 -7.66 9.20 0.04
C ILE A 102 -6.51 10.20 0.09
N LEU A 103 -6.07 10.62 1.29
CA LEU A 103 -5.11 11.73 1.40
C LEU A 103 -3.69 11.31 1.00
N HIS A 104 -3.23 10.15 1.44
CA HIS A 104 -1.85 9.69 1.26
C HIS A 104 -1.58 9.13 -0.14
N GLN A 105 -2.55 8.46 -0.78
CA GLN A 105 -2.34 7.80 -2.09
C GLN A 105 -3.29 8.26 -3.20
N GLY A 106 -4.27 9.12 -2.91
CA GLY A 106 -5.26 9.54 -3.89
C GLY A 106 -4.68 10.34 -5.06
N GLY A 107 -3.62 11.11 -4.84
CA GLY A 107 -2.94 11.88 -5.90
C GLY A 107 -2.26 10.98 -6.93
N VAL A 108 -1.52 9.97 -6.45
CA VAL A 108 -0.75 9.04 -7.29
C VAL A 108 -1.66 8.18 -8.18
N VAL A 109 -2.79 7.71 -7.65
CA VAL A 109 -3.75 6.92 -8.44
C VAL A 109 -4.44 7.79 -9.49
N ARG A 110 -4.76 9.05 -9.18
CA ARG A 110 -5.35 9.99 -10.15
C ARG A 110 -4.38 10.35 -11.26
N SER A 111 -3.09 10.59 -10.95
CA SER A 111 -2.09 10.88 -11.98
C SER A 111 -1.89 9.67 -12.91
N ALA A 112 -1.81 8.45 -12.38
CA ALA A 112 -1.75 7.23 -13.19
C ALA A 112 -2.99 7.07 -14.09
N ARG A 113 -4.19 7.33 -13.57
CA ARG A 113 -5.43 7.29 -14.38
C ARG A 113 -5.44 8.37 -15.47
N SER A 114 -4.95 9.57 -15.16
CA SER A 114 -4.83 10.65 -16.15
C SER A 114 -3.82 10.33 -17.24
N LEU A 115 -2.73 9.63 -16.92
CA LEU A 115 -1.78 9.15 -17.93
C LEU A 115 -2.42 8.09 -18.82
N ALA A 116 -3.31 7.25 -18.26
CA ALA A 116 -4.02 6.18 -18.96
C ALA A 116 -5.14 6.69 -19.89
N SER A 117 -5.75 7.84 -19.59
CA SER A 117 -6.92 8.33 -20.33
C SER A 117 -6.62 8.67 -21.79
N SER A 118 -7.59 8.45 -22.67
CA SER A 118 -7.57 8.88 -24.08
C SER A 118 -7.45 10.39 -24.25
N ASP A 119 -7.95 11.15 -23.26
CA ASP A 119 -7.97 12.61 -23.27
C ASP A 119 -6.63 13.20 -22.83
N PHE A 120 -5.65 12.34 -22.51
CA PHE A 120 -4.31 12.79 -22.19
C PHE A 120 -3.68 13.43 -23.44
N PRO A 121 -3.05 14.61 -23.37
CA PRO A 121 -2.60 15.37 -24.55
C PRO A 121 -1.68 14.59 -25.50
N PHE A 122 -1.00 13.56 -25.00
CA PHE A 122 -0.05 12.74 -25.73
C PHE A 122 -0.54 11.30 -25.94
N ALA A 123 -1.82 11.01 -25.70
CA ALA A 123 -2.36 9.65 -25.74
C ALA A 123 -2.28 8.98 -27.13
N GLN A 124 -2.38 9.77 -28.20
CA GLN A 124 -2.51 9.27 -29.57
C GLN A 124 -1.24 9.44 -30.42
N THR A 125 -0.32 10.30 -29.99
CA THR A 125 0.78 10.78 -30.83
C THR A 125 2.15 10.34 -30.34
N SER A 126 2.27 9.84 -29.11
CA SER A 126 3.58 9.67 -28.49
C SER A 126 3.63 8.55 -27.45
N SER A 127 4.79 7.91 -27.33
CA SER A 127 5.14 7.17 -26.11
C SER A 127 5.43 8.14 -24.97
N VAL A 128 5.06 7.77 -23.75
CA VAL A 128 5.19 8.64 -22.57
C VAL A 128 6.13 8.02 -21.55
N ASN A 129 7.22 8.72 -21.21
CA ASN A 129 8.08 8.39 -20.07
C ASN A 129 7.60 9.19 -18.84
N ALA A 130 6.86 8.55 -17.94
CA ALA A 130 6.38 9.19 -16.72
C ALA A 130 7.35 8.93 -15.56
N VAL A 131 8.04 9.98 -15.12
CA VAL A 131 9.00 9.94 -14.01
C VAL A 131 8.31 10.38 -12.73
N PHE A 132 8.17 9.49 -11.76
CA PHE A 132 7.59 9.78 -10.45
C PHE A 132 8.69 10.13 -9.46
N TRP A 133 8.60 11.34 -8.87
CA TRP A 133 9.58 11.86 -7.92
C TRP A 133 8.92 12.29 -6.62
N LYS A 134 9.50 11.93 -5.47
CA LYS A 134 8.96 12.22 -4.12
C LYS A 134 7.48 11.85 -3.95
N THR A 135 7.03 10.90 -4.74
CA THR A 135 5.71 10.29 -4.67
C THR A 135 5.90 8.78 -4.59
N TYR A 136 4.87 8.06 -4.13
CA TYR A 136 4.90 6.61 -4.20
C TYR A 136 4.86 6.15 -5.66
N MET A 137 5.53 5.03 -5.94
CA MET A 137 5.36 4.33 -7.21
C MET A 137 3.87 4.05 -7.46
N PRO A 138 3.31 4.48 -8.60
CA PRO A 138 1.91 4.22 -8.91
C PRO A 138 1.68 2.73 -9.21
N PRO A 139 0.48 2.20 -8.90
CA PRO A 139 0.08 0.87 -9.36
C PRO A 139 0.01 0.85 -10.89
N GLN A 140 0.93 0.15 -11.54
CA GLN A 140 1.03 0.09 -13.00
C GLN A 140 -0.21 -0.57 -13.65
N SER A 141 -0.94 -1.41 -12.90
CA SER A 141 -2.19 -2.01 -13.36
C SER A 141 -3.27 -0.97 -13.70
N VAL A 142 -3.22 0.23 -13.13
CA VAL A 142 -4.14 1.33 -13.44
C VAL A 142 -3.98 1.84 -14.88
N LEU A 143 -2.80 1.66 -15.48
CA LEU A 143 -2.57 2.04 -16.87
C LEU A 143 -3.33 1.16 -17.87
N ALA A 144 -3.71 -0.06 -17.47
CA ALA A 144 -4.52 -0.99 -18.26
C ALA A 144 -4.05 -1.14 -19.73
N GLN A 145 -2.74 -1.13 -19.94
CA GLN A 145 -2.11 -1.19 -21.26
C GLN A 145 -1.64 -2.62 -21.59
N PRO A 146 -1.70 -3.04 -22.88
CA PRO A 146 -1.28 -4.37 -23.31
C PRO A 146 0.23 -4.55 -23.09
N LEU A 147 0.64 -5.79 -22.80
CA LEU A 147 2.05 -6.14 -22.55
C LEU A 147 2.93 -5.86 -23.78
N ASP A 148 2.36 -6.04 -24.98
CA ASP A 148 3.09 -5.99 -26.24
C ASP A 148 3.16 -4.56 -26.81
N ALA A 149 2.36 -3.63 -26.27
CA ALA A 149 2.30 -2.23 -26.72
C ALA A 149 2.23 -1.27 -25.51
N VAL A 150 3.36 -1.16 -24.80
CA VAL A 150 3.51 -0.23 -23.67
C VAL A 150 3.62 1.20 -24.20
N ARG A 151 2.56 1.99 -24.01
CA ARG A 151 2.54 3.41 -24.34
C ARG A 151 3.19 4.26 -23.26
N VAL A 152 2.86 3.99 -21.99
CA VAL A 152 3.33 4.76 -20.84
C VAL A 152 4.35 3.94 -20.05
N LYS A 153 5.61 4.35 -20.07
CA LYS A 153 6.67 3.78 -19.26
C LYS A 153 6.80 4.57 -17.95
N ILE A 154 6.54 3.91 -16.83
CA ILE A 154 6.74 4.51 -15.50
C ILE A 154 8.18 4.28 -15.04
N THR A 155 8.82 5.36 -14.59
CA THR A 155 10.10 5.31 -13.89
C THR A 155 9.92 5.94 -12.51
N ASP A 156 10.15 5.16 -11.45
CA ASP A 156 10.14 5.68 -10.09
C ASP A 156 11.57 6.03 -9.66
N ILE A 157 11.80 7.30 -9.32
CA ILE A 157 13.07 7.77 -8.74
C ILE A 157 12.97 7.99 -7.23
N GLY A 158 11.82 7.68 -6.63
CA GLY A 158 11.59 7.63 -5.20
C GLY A 158 12.01 8.91 -4.47
N GLY A 159 12.76 8.73 -3.39
CA GLY A 159 13.29 9.81 -2.54
C GLY A 159 14.61 10.42 -3.01
N ALA A 160 14.99 10.25 -4.28
CA ALA A 160 16.22 10.84 -4.82
C ALA A 160 16.28 12.35 -4.59
N ASP A 161 17.48 12.89 -4.46
CA ASP A 161 17.69 14.33 -4.38
C ASP A 161 17.37 15.02 -5.72
N ALA A 162 17.25 16.34 -5.68
CA ALA A 162 16.85 17.11 -6.86
C ALA A 162 17.87 17.03 -7.99
N VAL A 163 19.17 16.93 -7.69
CA VAL A 163 20.22 16.83 -8.72
C VAL A 163 20.10 15.49 -9.43
N THR A 164 20.01 14.40 -8.67
CA THR A 164 19.79 13.06 -9.25
C THR A 164 18.51 13.01 -10.08
N ALA A 165 17.42 13.60 -9.60
CA ALA A 165 16.16 13.65 -10.35
C ALA A 165 16.31 14.40 -11.68
N LEU A 166 16.96 15.57 -11.67
CA LEU A 166 17.22 16.37 -12.87
C LEU A 166 18.17 15.66 -13.83
N THR A 167 19.23 15.02 -13.33
CA THR A 167 20.15 14.23 -14.17
C THR A 167 19.43 13.09 -14.87
N ARG A 168 18.52 12.39 -14.18
CA ARG A 168 17.71 11.32 -14.78
C ARG A 168 16.73 11.85 -15.81
N LEU A 169 16.08 12.98 -15.54
CA LEU A 169 15.20 13.64 -16.51
C LEU A 169 15.98 14.10 -17.75
N ALA A 170 17.15 14.71 -17.55
CA ALA A 170 18.01 15.17 -18.63
C ALA A 170 18.52 13.99 -19.47
N ALA A 171 18.89 12.87 -18.85
CA ALA A 171 19.28 11.66 -19.57
C ALA A 171 18.13 11.06 -20.41
N LEU A 172 16.89 11.12 -19.91
CA LEU A 172 15.71 10.66 -20.66
C LEU A 172 15.27 11.63 -21.77
N ALA A 173 15.69 12.90 -21.70
CA ALA A 173 15.43 13.92 -22.70
C ALA A 173 16.61 14.13 -23.68
N ALA A 174 17.76 13.51 -23.41
CA ALA A 174 18.94 13.63 -24.24
C ALA A 174 18.68 12.99 -25.62
N PRO A 175 19.21 13.59 -26.70
CA PRO A 175 19.20 12.95 -28.01
C PRO A 175 19.98 11.62 -27.94
N PRO A 176 19.64 10.62 -28.77
CA PRO A 176 20.34 9.35 -28.78
C PRO A 176 21.83 9.57 -29.09
N SER A 177 22.69 8.76 -28.47
CA SER A 177 24.11 8.80 -28.82
C SER A 177 24.30 8.35 -30.27
N ALA A 178 25.39 8.79 -30.92
CA ALA A 178 25.69 8.37 -32.29
C ALA A 178 25.82 6.85 -32.43
N GLU A 179 26.20 6.15 -31.34
CA GLU A 179 26.28 4.69 -31.25
C GLU A 179 24.87 4.07 -31.23
N ASP A 180 23.94 4.60 -30.41
CA ASP A 180 22.55 4.11 -30.35
C ASP A 180 21.80 4.23 -31.68
N VAL A 181 22.07 5.30 -32.45
CA VAL A 181 21.47 5.52 -33.77
C VAL A 181 22.10 4.63 -34.84
N ALA A 182 23.39 4.32 -34.71
CA ALA A 182 24.09 3.43 -35.63
C ALA A 182 23.62 1.97 -35.50
N ASP A 183 23.31 1.54 -34.28
CA ASP A 183 22.83 0.19 -33.99
C ASP A 183 21.33 0.01 -34.32
N ASP A 184 20.50 1.03 -34.11
CA ASP A 184 19.07 1.03 -34.48
C ASP A 184 18.65 2.39 -35.09
N PRO A 185 18.58 2.51 -36.42
CA PRO A 185 18.15 3.73 -37.10
C PRO A 185 16.72 4.16 -36.75
N SER A 186 15.88 3.23 -36.29
CA SER A 186 14.50 3.51 -35.88
C SER A 186 14.42 4.15 -34.49
N CYS A 187 15.48 4.05 -33.68
CA CYS A 187 15.61 4.66 -32.36
C CYS A 187 15.46 6.19 -32.42
N ALA A 188 16.06 6.82 -33.44
CA ALA A 188 15.98 8.27 -33.64
C ALA A 188 14.55 8.76 -33.91
N ALA A 189 13.75 7.99 -34.67
CA ALA A 189 12.34 8.30 -34.90
C ALA A 189 11.50 8.08 -33.63
N LYS A 190 11.76 7.00 -32.90
CA LYS A 190 11.05 6.63 -31.66
C LYS A 190 11.23 7.67 -30.54
N ILE A 191 12.42 8.28 -30.44
CA ILE A 191 12.69 9.35 -29.47
C ILE A 191 11.98 10.64 -29.85
N LYS A 192 11.87 10.95 -31.15
CA LYS A 192 11.17 12.14 -31.64
C LYS A 192 9.68 12.14 -31.27
N ASP A 193 9.10 10.95 -31.15
CA ASP A 193 7.71 10.73 -30.76
C ASP A 193 7.58 10.33 -29.27
N THR A 194 8.59 10.58 -28.43
CA THR A 194 8.54 10.28 -27.00
C THR A 194 8.48 11.55 -26.15
N VAL A 195 7.51 11.61 -25.24
CA VAL A 195 7.33 12.72 -24.29
C VAL A 195 7.71 12.28 -22.89
N THR A 196 8.60 13.02 -22.23
CA THR A 196 9.00 12.78 -20.83
C THR A 196 8.27 13.73 -19.90
N ILE A 197 7.64 13.19 -18.86
CA ILE A 197 6.78 13.93 -17.92
C ILE A 197 7.24 13.66 -16.49
N LEU A 198 7.42 14.72 -15.73
CA LEU A 198 7.69 14.64 -14.30
C LEU A 198 6.38 14.71 -13.52
N VAL A 199 6.14 13.69 -12.68
CA VAL A 199 5.06 13.65 -11.69
C VAL A 199 5.68 13.85 -10.31
N ALA A 200 5.41 15.01 -9.70
CA ALA A 200 5.97 15.42 -8.42
C ALA A 200 4.86 16.00 -7.52
N PRO A 201 5.04 16.02 -6.18
CA PRO A 201 4.10 16.69 -5.31
C PRO A 201 4.07 18.20 -5.60
N PRO A 202 2.93 18.87 -5.36
CA PRO A 202 2.88 20.33 -5.48
C PRO A 202 3.92 20.95 -4.55
N SER A 203 4.69 21.91 -5.06
CA SER A 203 5.60 22.72 -4.24
C SER A 203 4.79 23.42 -3.15
N ALA A 204 5.13 23.12 -1.89
CA ALA A 204 4.57 23.78 -0.72
C ALA A 204 5.09 25.21 -0.58
#